data_AF-A0A5Q2QEZ7-F1
#
_entry.id   AF-A0A5Q2QEZ7-F1
#
_cell.length_a   1.000
_cell.length_b   1.000
_cell.length_c   1.000
_cell.angle_alpha   90.00
_cell.angle_beta   90.00
_cell.angle_gamma   90.00
#
_symmetry.space_group_name_H-M   'P 1'
#
loop_
_entity.id
_entity.type
_entity.pdbx_description
1 polymer ?
#
loop_
_entity_poly.entity_id
_entity_poly.type
_entity_poly.pdbx_seq_one_letter_code
_entity_poly.pdbx_strand_id
1 'polypeptide(L)'
;MPIQKVPTLSPDEIDLLLEFIARDHLMIDTLEVRHRDGLDFHEVGVASLKSALLAAFDAGRRADRRQVTRRRTNFGPVTPAARAVFVPSVMM
;
A
#
# COMPACT_ATOMS: atom_id res chain seq x y z
N MET A 1 2.85 2.10 -25.78
CA MET A 1 2.32 1.15 -24.79
C MET A 1 2.32 1.83 -23.43
N PRO A 2 1.21 2.33 -22.86
CA PRO A 2 1.25 2.79 -21.49
C PRO A 2 0.96 1.60 -20.57
N ILE A 3 1.98 1.23 -19.80
CA ILE A 3 1.85 0.32 -18.66
C ILE A 3 1.12 1.15 -17.58
N GLN A 4 -0.20 1.33 -17.71
CA GLN A 4 -0.98 1.95 -16.63
C GLN A 4 -1.10 0.93 -15.51
N LYS A 5 -0.10 0.90 -14.64
CA LYS A 5 -0.22 0.27 -13.35
C LYS A 5 -1.19 1.13 -12.54
N VAL A 6 -2.43 0.70 -12.50
CA VAL A 6 -3.49 1.31 -11.68
C VAL A 6 -2.93 1.52 -10.27
N PRO A 7 -3.07 2.71 -9.66
CA PRO A 7 -2.61 2.92 -8.29
C PRO A 7 -3.21 1.83 -7.39
N THR A 8 -2.34 1.23 -6.58
CA THR A 8 -2.69 0.11 -5.71
C THR A 8 -3.40 0.57 -4.42
N LEU A 9 -3.54 1.87 -4.26
CA LEU A 9 -4.29 2.55 -3.20
C LEU A 9 -5.33 3.44 -3.86
N SER A 10 -6.46 3.69 -3.19
CA SER A 10 -7.38 4.74 -3.63
C SER A 10 -6.69 6.11 -3.53
N PRO A 11 -7.16 7.13 -4.26
CA PRO A 11 -6.66 8.50 -4.10
C PRO A 11 -6.66 8.97 -2.64
N ASP A 12 -7.76 8.74 -1.92
CA ASP A 12 -7.87 9.13 -0.50
C ASP A 12 -6.84 8.43 0.40
N GLU A 13 -6.54 7.15 0.14
CA GLU A 13 -5.51 6.40 0.87
C GLU A 13 -4.10 6.95 0.57
N ILE A 14 -3.87 7.46 -0.63
CA ILE A 14 -2.61 8.11 -1.01
C ILE A 14 -2.50 9.45 -0.26
N ASP A 15 -3.55 10.25 -0.26
CA ASP A 15 -3.54 11.56 0.40
C ASP A 15 -3.26 11.43 1.91
N LEU A 16 -3.94 10.51 2.59
CA LEU A 16 -3.70 10.22 4.01
C LEU A 16 -2.26 9.76 4.29
N LEU A 17 -1.70 8.94 3.39
CA LEU A 17 -0.31 8.48 3.51
C LEU A 17 0.68 9.63 3.30
N LEU A 18 0.44 10.49 2.33
CA LEU A 18 1.28 11.64 2.06
C LEU A 18 1.22 12.66 3.20
N GLU A 19 0.04 12.93 3.76
CA GLU A 19 -0.11 13.79 4.93
C GLU A 19 0.65 13.23 6.14
N PHE A 20 0.58 11.93 6.39
CA PHE A 20 1.36 11.29 7.46
C PHE A 20 2.87 11.50 7.27
N ILE A 21 3.38 11.30 6.05
CA ILE A 21 4.80 11.47 5.71
C ILE A 21 5.22 12.94 5.84
N ALA A 22 4.39 13.87 5.37
CA ALA A 22 4.63 15.31 5.49
C ALA A 22 4.70 15.74 6.95
N ARG A 23 3.82 15.21 7.79
CA ARG A 23 3.82 15.49 9.23
C ARG A 23 5.08 14.97 9.92
N ASP A 24 5.46 13.72 9.65
CA ASP A 24 6.61 13.06 10.30
C ASP A 24 7.95 13.68 9.88
N HIS A 25 8.13 13.98 8.60
CA HIS A 25 9.42 14.44 8.07
C HIS A 25 9.53 15.94 7.87
N LEU A 26 8.44 16.63 7.52
CA LEU A 26 8.46 18.06 7.15
C LEU A 26 7.82 18.96 8.19
N MET A 27 7.21 18.41 9.26
CA MET A 27 6.44 19.16 10.26
C MET A 27 5.27 19.96 9.64
N ILE A 28 4.68 19.42 8.58
CA ILE A 28 3.51 19.98 7.90
C ILE A 28 2.31 19.12 8.28
N ASP A 29 1.34 19.70 9.01
CA ASP A 29 0.22 18.93 9.56
C ASP A 29 -0.83 18.51 8.52
N THR A 30 -0.97 19.25 7.41
CA THR A 30 -1.92 18.97 6.33
C THR A 30 -1.36 19.38 4.98
N LEU A 31 -1.75 18.68 3.92
CA LEU A 31 -1.42 19.02 2.54
C LEU A 31 -2.58 19.68 1.78
N GLU A 32 -3.66 20.04 2.48
CA GLU A 32 -4.75 20.82 1.92
C GLU A 32 -4.30 22.23 1.53
N VAL A 33 -4.71 22.70 0.35
CA VAL A 33 -4.47 24.08 -0.09
C VAL A 33 -5.48 25.01 0.58
N ARG A 34 -4.99 26.00 1.33
CA ARG A 34 -5.80 26.91 2.15
C ARG A 34 -5.94 28.31 1.56
N HIS A 35 -5.30 28.57 0.42
CA HIS A 35 -5.27 29.86 -0.26
C HIS A 35 -4.78 30.99 0.66
N ARG A 36 -3.77 30.67 1.47
CA ARG A 36 -3.12 31.61 2.39
C ARG A 36 -1.63 31.33 2.37
N ASP A 37 -0.86 32.29 1.89
CA ASP A 37 0.57 32.10 1.66
C ASP A 37 1.30 31.51 2.89
N GLY A 38 1.07 32.06 4.09
CA GLY A 38 1.71 31.57 5.32
C GLY A 38 1.27 30.18 5.80
N LEU A 39 0.24 29.59 5.19
CA LEU A 39 -0.22 28.23 5.47
C LEU A 39 0.12 27.25 4.35
N ASP A 40 0.33 27.74 3.12
CA ASP A 40 0.56 26.90 1.94
C ASP A 40 2.05 26.83 1.54
N PHE A 41 2.87 27.80 1.97
CA PHE A 41 4.31 27.82 1.71
C PHE A 41 5.09 27.47 2.99
N HIS A 42 5.96 26.46 2.88
CA HIS A 42 6.82 26.00 3.97
C HIS A 42 8.29 26.01 3.54
N GLU A 43 9.14 26.62 4.36
CA GLU A 43 10.58 26.44 4.23
C GLU A 43 10.97 25.05 4.78
N VAL A 44 11.57 24.21 3.95
CA VAL A 44 11.96 22.85 4.31
C VAL A 44 13.44 22.62 4.10
N GLY A 45 14.07 21.89 5.03
CA GLY A 45 15.44 21.46 4.88
C GLY A 45 15.58 20.42 3.76
N VAL A 46 16.64 20.52 2.95
CA VAL A 46 16.89 19.56 1.87
C VAL A 46 17.06 18.12 2.37
N ALA A 47 17.54 17.95 3.60
CA ALA A 47 17.68 16.65 4.23
C ALA A 47 16.33 16.03 4.61
N SER A 48 15.42 16.80 5.21
CA SER A 48 14.08 16.33 5.56
C SER A 48 13.23 16.08 4.31
N LEU A 49 13.33 16.95 3.31
CA LEU A 49 12.69 16.75 2.01
C LEU A 49 13.14 15.44 1.36
N LYS A 50 14.44 15.14 1.34
CA LYS A 50 14.96 13.88 0.83
C LYS A 50 14.41 12.67 1.60
N SER A 51 14.35 12.75 2.93
CA SER A 51 13.79 11.69 3.77
C SER A 51 12.30 11.45 3.47
N ALA A 52 11.50 12.51 3.35
CA ALA A 52 10.09 12.42 3.01
C ALA A 52 9.86 11.73 1.66
N LEU A 53 10.63 12.12 0.63
CA LEU A 53 10.54 11.53 -0.70
C LEU A 53 10.93 10.04 -0.71
N LEU A 54 11.98 9.67 0.03
CA LEU A 54 12.36 8.26 0.18
C LEU A 54 11.27 7.45 0.89
N ALA A 55 10.70 8.01 1.97
CA ALA A 55 9.62 7.37 2.70
C ALA A 55 8.37 7.15 1.82
N ALA A 56 8.00 8.14 1.00
CA ALA A 56 6.88 8.04 0.06
C ALA A 56 7.13 6.97 -1.01
N PHE A 57 8.35 6.92 -1.57
CA PHE A 57 8.74 5.91 -2.55
C PHE A 57 8.67 4.48 -1.97
N ASP A 58 9.20 4.28 -0.77
CA ASP A 58 9.17 2.98 -0.09
C ASP A 58 7.76 2.57 0.34
N ALA A 59 6.92 3.52 0.75
CA ALA A 59 5.52 3.26 1.06
C ALA A 59 4.75 2.81 -0.20
N GLY A 60 4.95 3.49 -1.34
CA GLY A 60 4.37 3.08 -2.63
C GLY A 60 4.81 1.67 -3.06
N ARG A 61 6.09 1.33 -2.89
CA ARG A 61 6.59 -0.04 -3.16
C ARG A 61 5.94 -1.09 -2.26
N ARG A 62 5.72 -0.78 -0.97
CA ARG A 62 5.08 -1.69 -0.01
C ARG A 62 3.59 -1.89 -0.33
N ALA A 63 2.89 -0.83 -0.72
CA ALA A 63 1.48 -0.91 -1.13
C ALA A 63 1.28 -1.89 -2.31
N ASP A 64 2.17 -1.83 -3.29
CA ASP A 64 2.15 -2.74 -4.43
C ASP A 64 2.37 -4.21 -4.03
N ARG A 65 3.37 -4.49 -3.18
CA ARG A 65 3.63 -5.84 -2.68
C ARG A 65 2.43 -6.39 -1.88
N ARG A 66 1.77 -5.54 -1.10
CA ARG A 66 0.60 -5.92 -0.29
C ARG A 66 -0.58 -6.31 -1.17
N GLN A 67 -0.81 -5.60 -2.28
CA GLN A 67 -1.84 -5.98 -3.26
C GLN A 67 -1.55 -7.33 -3.93
N VAL A 68 -0.29 -7.60 -4.31
CA VAL A 68 0.09 -8.90 -4.88
C VAL A 68 -0.22 -10.04 -3.90
N THR A 69 0.11 -9.86 -2.62
CA THR A 69 -0.21 -10.86 -1.58
C THR A 69 -1.72 -11.00 -1.39
N ARG A 70 -2.48 -9.90 -1.32
CA ARG A 70 -3.96 -9.92 -1.18
C ARG A 70 -4.62 -10.66 -2.34
N ARG A 71 -4.17 -10.43 -3.58
CA ARG A 71 -4.68 -11.15 -4.76
C ARG A 71 -4.39 -12.65 -4.69
N ARG A 72 -3.23 -13.04 -4.13
CA ARG A 72 -2.87 -14.45 -3.92
C ARG A 72 -3.73 -15.15 -2.87
N THR A 73 -4.10 -14.48 -1.79
CA THR A 73 -4.93 -15.06 -0.72
C THR A 73 -6.43 -15.06 -1.04
N ASN A 74 -6.87 -14.32 -2.06
CA ASN A 74 -8.26 -14.35 -2.53
C ASN A 74 -8.63 -15.63 -3.29
N PHE A 75 -7.65 -16.49 -3.61
CA PHE A 75 -7.95 -17.89 -3.90
C PHE A 75 -8.23 -18.56 -2.55
N GLY A 76 -9.50 -18.92 -2.31
CA GLY A 76 -9.94 -19.60 -1.08
C GLY A 76 -9.10 -20.84 -0.77
N PRO A 77 -9.25 -21.46 0.42
CA PRO A 77 -8.46 -22.63 0.79
C PRO A 77 -8.60 -23.67 -0.33
N VAL A 78 -7.51 -23.91 -1.06
CA VAL A 78 -7.40 -25.07 -1.93
C VAL A 78 -7.31 -26.25 -0.99
N THR A 79 -8.44 -26.73 -0.50
CA THR A 79 -8.49 -27.97 0.26
C THR A 79 -7.96 -29.03 -0.69
N PRO A 80 -6.77 -29.62 -0.44
CA PRO A 80 -6.39 -30.78 -1.22
C PRO A 80 -7.43 -31.84 -0.84
N ALA A 81 -8.31 -32.19 -1.78
CA ALA A 81 -9.26 -33.27 -1.61
C ALA A 81 -8.45 -34.50 -1.21
N ALA A 82 -8.51 -34.85 0.08
CA ALA A 82 -7.86 -36.03 0.61
C ALA A 82 -8.41 -37.21 -0.21
N ARG A 83 -7.52 -37.84 -0.97
CA ARG A 83 -7.82 -39.00 -1.81
C ARG A 83 -8.58 -40.02 -0.96
N ALA A 84 -9.82 -40.29 -1.33
CA ALA A 84 -10.60 -41.37 -0.76
C ALA A 84 -9.81 -42.67 -0.93
N VAL A 85 -9.30 -43.22 0.17
CA VAL A 85 -8.76 -44.56 0.20
C VAL A 85 -9.96 -45.50 0.19
N PHE A 86 -10.29 -46.00 -1.01
CA PHE A 86 -11.22 -47.09 -1.20
C PHE A 86 -10.64 -48.35 -0.55
N VAL A 87 -11.23 -48.78 0.56
CA VAL A 87 -10.92 -50.08 1.17
C VAL A 87 -11.97 -51.06 0.64
N PRO A 88 -11.60 -52.07 -0.17
CA PRO A 88 -12.54 -53.08 -0.60
C PRO A 88 -12.83 -54.05 0.54
N SER A 89 -14.10 -54.41 0.63
CA SER A 89 -14.68 -55.45 1.49
C SER A 89 -13.97 -56.81 1.35
N VAL A 90 -13.76 -57.49 2.49
CA VAL A 90 -13.56 -58.94 2.63
C VAL A 90 -14.36 -59.33 3.89
N MET A 91 -15.59 -59.82 3.76
CA MET A 91 -16.02 -61.22 3.59
C MET A 91 -15.89 -62.07 4.87
N MET A 92 -17.05 -62.65 5.24
CA MET A 92 -17.38 -63.64 6.28
C MET A 92 -17.75 -63.12 7.67
#